data_AF-A0A2S3Z590-F1
#
_entry.id   AF-A0A2S3Z590-F1
#
_cell.length_a   1.000
_cell.length_b   1.000
_cell.length_c   1.000
_cell.angle_alpha   90.00
_cell.angle_beta   90.00
_cell.angle_gamma   90.00
#
_symmetry.space_group_name_H-M   'P 1'
#
loop_
_entity.id
_entity.type
_entity.pdbx_description
1 polymer ?
#
loop_
_entity_poly.entity_id
_entity_poly.type
_entity_poly.pdbx_seq_one_letter_code
_entity_poly.pdbx_strand_id
1 'polypeptide(L)'
;MTSDVDHTDPWAGGGNTDCDNLAHLCEPHHRLKHLSHWRVTQEPGGVLHWTSPGKRSYRTDPANPIGPPRPQPPVVGPKTRRRPDDETYLMPRQRPSRKPTPPVPENPPF
;
A
#
# COMPACT_ATOMS: atom_id res chain seq x y z
N MET A 1 -3.37 24.55 1.07
CA MET A 1 -3.90 23.54 0.14
C MET A 1 -5.40 23.72 0.13
N THR A 2 -5.98 24.14 -0.99
CA THR A 2 -7.43 24.33 -1.14
C THR A 2 -8.08 23.02 -1.54
N SER A 3 -9.29 22.77 -1.05
CA SER A 3 -10.06 21.56 -1.39
C SER A 3 -11.43 22.00 -1.90
N ASP A 4 -11.85 21.41 -3.01
CA ASP A 4 -13.15 21.65 -3.61
C ASP A 4 -14.05 20.44 -3.36
N VAL A 5 -15.36 20.69 -3.27
CA VAL A 5 -16.38 19.66 -3.07
C VAL A 5 -16.70 19.02 -4.41
N ASP A 6 -16.62 17.69 -4.47
CA ASP A 6 -16.81 16.93 -5.70
C ASP A 6 -17.76 15.75 -5.47
N HIS A 7 -18.71 15.55 -6.41
CA HIS A 7 -19.66 14.46 -6.37
C HIS A 7 -19.05 13.17 -6.90
N THR A 8 -19.01 12.09 -6.11
CA THR A 8 -18.58 10.74 -6.55
C THR A 8 -19.37 10.27 -7.76
N ASP A 9 -20.69 10.24 -7.65
CA ASP A 9 -21.65 10.06 -8.73
C ASP A 9 -22.11 11.43 -9.24
N PRO A 10 -21.89 11.74 -10.53
CA PRO A 10 -22.15 13.07 -11.07
C PRO A 10 -23.60 13.52 -10.84
N TRP A 11 -23.76 14.76 -10.36
CA TRP A 11 -25.09 15.37 -10.22
C TRP A 11 -25.89 15.36 -11.53
N ALA A 12 -25.23 15.64 -12.67
CA ALA A 12 -25.86 15.61 -14.00
C ALA A 12 -26.36 14.21 -14.40
N GLY A 13 -25.84 13.14 -13.80
CA GLY A 13 -26.29 11.76 -13.98
C GLY A 13 -27.38 11.32 -12.98
N GLY A 14 -27.89 12.25 -12.16
CA GLY A 14 -28.85 11.96 -11.10
C GLY A 14 -28.24 11.65 -9.74
N GLY A 15 -26.94 11.91 -9.54
CA GLY A 15 -26.29 11.75 -8.23
C GLY A 15 -26.81 12.74 -7.19
N ASN A 16 -27.06 12.27 -5.97
CA ASN A 16 -27.56 13.09 -4.87
C ASN A 16 -26.49 14.03 -4.29
N THR A 17 -26.91 15.14 -3.69
CA THR A 17 -26.03 16.03 -2.93
C THR A 17 -26.07 15.64 -1.45
N ASP A 18 -25.52 14.46 -1.12
CA ASP A 18 -25.51 13.89 0.23
C ASP A 18 -24.08 13.59 0.71
N CYS A 19 -23.88 13.46 2.01
CA CYS A 19 -22.56 13.19 2.61
C CYS A 19 -21.88 11.91 2.10
N ASP A 20 -22.66 10.93 1.64
CA ASP A 20 -22.17 9.69 1.06
C ASP A 20 -21.85 9.80 -0.44
N ASN A 21 -22.13 10.94 -1.07
CA ASN A 21 -21.79 11.23 -2.47
C ASN A 21 -20.86 12.44 -2.64
N LEU A 22 -20.64 13.24 -1.59
CA LEU A 22 -19.74 14.39 -1.62
C LEU A 22 -18.40 14.07 -0.99
N ALA A 23 -17.31 14.51 -1.62
CA ALA A 23 -15.97 14.42 -1.08
C ALA A 23 -15.21 15.75 -1.22
N HIS A 24 -14.42 16.09 -0.21
CA HIS A 24 -13.44 17.18 -0.28
C HIS A 24 -12.17 16.66 -0.92
N LEU A 25 -11.97 17.00 -2.19
CA LEU A 25 -10.79 16.59 -2.94
C LEU A 25 -9.92 17.84 -3.20
N CYS A 26 -8.61 17.70 -3.10
CA CYS A 26 -7.68 18.75 -3.54
C CYS A 26 -7.48 18.68 -5.05
N GLU A 27 -6.97 19.75 -5.66
CA GLU A 27 -6.77 19.84 -7.12
C GLU A 27 -6.08 18.60 -7.75
N PRO A 28 -5.01 18.02 -7.16
CA PRO A 28 -4.43 16.77 -7.68
C PRO A 28 -5.40 15.58 -7.68
N HIS A 29 -6.22 15.43 -6.63
CA HIS A 29 -7.21 14.35 -6.55
C HIS A 29 -8.39 14.56 -7.48
N HIS A 30 -8.82 15.81 -7.68
CA HIS A 30 -9.83 16.17 -8.70
C HIS A 30 -9.35 15.75 -10.09
N ARG A 31 -8.12 16.11 -10.44
CA ARG A 31 -7.52 15.71 -11.73
C ARG A 31 -7.36 14.21 -11.82
N LEU A 32 -6.94 13.55 -10.76
CA LEU A 32 -6.79 12.10 -10.73
C LEU A 32 -8.13 11.40 -11.02
N LYS A 33 -9.22 11.87 -10.42
CA LYS A 33 -10.55 11.31 -10.63
C LYS A 33 -11.06 11.55 -12.06
N HIS A 34 -11.02 12.79 -12.54
CA HIS A 34 -11.71 13.18 -13.77
C HIS A 34 -10.88 12.99 -15.05
N LEU A 35 -9.56 13.06 -14.95
CA LEU A 35 -8.66 13.09 -16.11
C LEU A 35 -7.83 11.82 -16.28
N SER A 36 -8.19 10.74 -15.59
CA SER A 36 -7.45 9.48 -15.65
C SER A 36 -8.37 8.25 -15.62
N HIS A 37 -7.78 7.06 -15.70
CA HIS A 37 -8.51 5.79 -15.58
C HIS A 37 -8.63 5.30 -14.13
N TRP A 38 -8.33 6.14 -13.15
CA TRP A 38 -8.60 5.82 -11.75
C TRP A 38 -10.11 5.81 -11.52
N ARG A 39 -10.57 4.82 -10.76
CA ARG A 39 -11.97 4.73 -10.36
C ARG A 39 -12.08 5.08 -8.90
N VAL A 40 -13.12 5.84 -8.56
CA VAL A 40 -13.47 6.16 -7.18
C VAL A 40 -14.84 5.58 -6.87
N THR A 41 -14.96 5.00 -5.69
CA THR A 41 -16.24 4.61 -5.09
C THR A 41 -16.26 5.14 -3.67
N GLN A 42 -17.40 5.61 -3.21
CA GLN A 42 -17.59 6.15 -1.87
C GLN A 42 -18.49 5.20 -1.08
N GLU A 43 -18.01 4.77 0.08
CA GLU A 43 -18.78 4.00 1.03
C GLU A 43 -19.51 4.91 2.02
N PRO A 44 -20.59 4.43 2.66
CA PRO A 44 -21.24 5.13 3.75
C PRO A 44 -20.25 5.57 4.82
N GLY A 45 -20.45 6.79 5.32
CA GLY A 45 -19.57 7.39 6.31
C GLY A 45 -18.38 8.13 5.70
N GLY A 46 -18.35 8.35 4.39
CA GLY A 46 -17.40 9.22 3.70
C GLY A 46 -16.05 8.58 3.35
N VAL A 47 -15.95 7.25 3.36
CA VAL A 47 -14.71 6.53 3.00
C VAL A 47 -14.60 6.42 1.48
N LEU A 48 -13.45 6.80 0.93
CA LEU A 48 -13.18 6.70 -0.50
C LEU A 48 -12.28 5.51 -0.80
N HIS A 49 -12.67 4.72 -1.80
CA HIS A 49 -11.85 3.68 -2.40
C HIS A 49 -11.42 4.09 -3.79
N TRP A 50 -10.12 4.21 -3.97
CA TRP A 50 -9.45 4.53 -5.22
C TRP A 50 -8.88 3.27 -5.83
N THR A 51 -9.32 2.93 -7.04
CA THR A 51 -8.78 1.82 -7.80
C THR A 51 -7.89 2.35 -8.91
N SER A 52 -6.62 1.96 -8.88
CA SER A 52 -5.67 2.32 -9.93
C SER A 52 -5.96 1.56 -11.23
N PRO A 53 -5.46 2.03 -12.38
CA PRO A 53 -5.60 1.31 -13.65
C PRO A 53 -4.98 -0.09 -13.60
N GLY A 54 -3.95 -0.28 -12.77
CA GLY A 54 -3.33 -1.58 -12.47
C GLY A 54 -4.07 -2.42 -11.43
N LYS A 55 -5.32 -2.09 -11.12
CA LYS A 55 -6.22 -2.80 -10.18
C LYS A 55 -5.74 -2.82 -8.72
N ARG A 56 -4.86 -1.90 -8.32
CA ARG A 56 -4.51 -1.73 -6.90
C ARG A 56 -5.56 -0.85 -6.23
N SER A 57 -5.99 -1.24 -5.04
CA SER A 57 -6.99 -0.49 -4.27
C SER A 57 -6.33 0.29 -3.14
N TYR A 58 -6.77 1.53 -2.97
CA TYR A 58 -6.31 2.45 -1.94
C TYR A 58 -7.51 3.03 -1.21
N ARG A 59 -7.43 3.15 0.10
CA ARG A 59 -8.49 3.67 0.96
C ARG A 59 -8.09 5.04 1.51
N THR A 60 -9.04 5.96 1.52
CA THR A 60 -8.91 7.25 2.21
C THR A 60 -10.08 7.39 3.17
N ASP A 61 -9.76 7.54 4.44
CA ASP A 61 -10.75 7.81 5.49
C ASP A 61 -11.00 9.32 5.59
N PRO A 62 -12.25 9.74 5.86
CA PRO A 62 -12.56 11.14 6.02
C PRO A 62 -11.86 11.70 7.27
N ALA A 63 -11.42 12.96 7.20
CA ALA A 63 -10.78 13.63 8.33
C ALA A 63 -11.70 13.71 9.56
N ASN A 64 -13.00 13.83 9.33
CA ASN A 64 -14.02 13.74 10.37
C ASN A 64 -14.99 12.59 10.03
N PRO A 65 -14.98 11.49 10.80
CA PRO A 65 -15.88 10.36 10.57
C PRO A 65 -17.35 10.79 10.61
N ILE A 66 -18.14 10.34 9.64
CA ILE A 66 -19.58 10.57 9.61
C ILE A 66 -20.27 9.30 10.14
N GLY A 67 -21.07 9.46 11.20
CA GLY A 67 -21.79 8.35 11.83
C GLY A 67 -21.01 7.66 12.96
N PRO A 68 -21.60 6.60 13.57
CA PRO A 68 -20.94 5.87 14.64
C PRO A 68 -19.65 5.21 14.13
N PRO A 69 -18.61 5.06 14.99
CA PRO A 69 -17.38 4.43 14.59
C PRO A 69 -17.68 3.03 14.04
N ARG A 70 -17.20 2.74 12.82
CA ARG A 70 -17.31 1.39 12.26
C ARG A 70 -16.64 0.41 13.24
N PRO A 71 -17.27 -0.73 13.58
CA PRO A 71 -16.61 -1.75 14.37
C PRO A 71 -15.35 -2.19 13.63
N GLN A 72 -14.19 -1.90 14.24
CA GLN A 72 -12.90 -2.33 13.71
C GLN A 72 -12.83 -3.84 13.90
N PRO A 73 -12.44 -4.64 12.88
CA PRO A 73 -12.10 -6.02 13.14
C PRO A 73 -11.01 -6.04 14.23
N PRO A 74 -11.03 -7.03 15.14
CA PRO A 74 -10.04 -7.09 16.21
C PRO A 74 -8.64 -7.03 15.58
N VAL A 75 -7.87 -6.02 15.96
CA VAL A 75 -6.47 -5.90 15.54
C VAL A 75 -5.79 -7.15 16.05
N VAL A 76 -5.46 -8.08 15.15
CA VAL A 76 -4.65 -9.25 15.52
C VAL A 76 -3.32 -8.66 15.98
N GLY A 77 -3.09 -8.70 17.29
CA GLY A 77 -1.88 -8.14 17.90
C GLY A 77 -0.63 -8.66 17.20
N PRO A 78 0.49 -7.91 17.26
CA PRO A 78 1.72 -8.32 16.61
C PRO A 78 2.01 -9.76 17.04
N LYS A 79 2.07 -10.69 16.08
CA LYS A 79 2.56 -12.04 16.36
C LYS A 79 3.98 -11.84 16.85
N THR A 80 4.21 -11.90 18.15
CA THR A 80 5.55 -11.90 18.74
C THR A 80 6.20 -13.18 18.24
N ARG A 81 6.89 -13.11 17.11
CA ARG A 81 7.80 -14.15 16.68
C ARG A 81 8.92 -14.10 17.71
N ARG A 82 8.83 -14.89 18.78
CA ARG A 82 9.96 -15.08 19.70
C ARG A 82 11.13 -15.52 18.83
N ARG A 83 12.15 -14.66 18.71
CA ARG A 83 13.47 -15.09 18.26
C ARG A 83 13.93 -16.16 19.25
N PRO A 84 14.38 -17.34 18.79
CA PRO A 84 15.17 -18.23 19.64
C PRO A 84 16.35 -17.42 20.17
N ASP A 85 16.60 -17.55 21.46
CA ASP A 85 17.74 -17.04 22.20
C ASP A 85 19.05 -17.31 21.44
N ASP A 86 19.79 -16.23 21.22
CA ASP A 86 20.91 -16.11 20.29
C ASP A 86 22.23 -16.59 20.94
N GLU A 87 22.26 -17.79 21.52
CA GLU A 87 23.49 -18.37 22.10
C GLU A 87 24.46 -18.87 21.01
N THR A 88 24.00 -18.99 19.76
CA THR A 88 24.83 -19.39 18.62
C THR A 88 25.72 -18.28 18.05
N TYR A 89 25.48 -17.00 18.38
CA TYR A 89 26.24 -15.89 17.79
C TYR A 89 27.62 -15.67 18.43
N LEU A 90 27.86 -16.21 19.62
CA LEU A 90 29.16 -16.11 20.30
C LEU A 90 30.19 -17.15 19.84
N MET A 91 29.81 -18.09 18.97
CA MET A 91 30.73 -19.13 18.45
C MET A 91 31.63 -18.55 17.34
N PRO A 92 32.97 -18.57 17.49
CA PRO A 92 33.88 -18.16 16.43
C PRO A 92 33.78 -19.11 15.23
N ARG A 93 33.38 -18.60 14.06
CA ARG A 93 33.38 -19.39 12.81
C ARG A 93 34.82 -19.76 12.44
N GLN A 94 35.16 -21.05 12.45
CA GLN A 94 36.43 -21.53 11.90
C GLN A 94 36.49 -21.26 10.39
N ARG A 95 37.54 -20.57 9.95
CA ARG A 95 37.80 -20.31 8.54
C ARG A 95 38.42 -21.57 7.91
N PRO A 96 37.80 -22.17 6.88
CA PRO A 96 38.40 -23.32 6.22
C PRO A 96 39.68 -22.89 5.47
N SER A 97 40.76 -23.67 5.66
CA SER A 97 42.02 -23.49 4.93
C SER A 97 41.82 -23.84 3.46
N ARG A 98 42.14 -22.90 2.56
CA ARG A 98 42.11 -23.14 1.11
C ARG A 98 43.32 -23.98 0.73
N LYS A 99 43.12 -25.14 0.12
CA LYS A 99 44.20 -25.89 -0.52
C LYS A 99 44.66 -25.15 -1.79
N PRO A 100 45.97 -25.07 -2.08
CA PRO A 100 46.45 -24.46 -3.32
C PRO A 100 46.01 -25.28 -4.53
N THR A 101 45.55 -24.59 -5.57
CA THR A 101 45.21 -25.16 -6.88
C THR A 101 46.50 -25.55 -7.62
N PRO A 102 46.59 -26.72 -8.27
CA PRO A 102 47.73 -27.08 -9.11
C PRO A 102 47.79 -26.20 -10.38
N PRO A 103 48.98 -25.93 -10.94
CA PRO A 103 49.12 -25.11 -12.14
C PRO A 103 48.56 -25.84 -13.37
N VAL A 104 47.94 -25.06 -14.26
CA VAL A 104 47.40 -25.52 -15.55
C VAL A 104 48.58 -25.78 -16.50
N PRO A 105 48.64 -26.91 -17.22
CA PRO A 105 49.69 -27.15 -18.21
C PRO A 105 49.53 -26.23 -19.43
N GLU A 106 50.63 -25.56 -19.82
CA GLU A 106 50.72 -24.74 -21.04
C GLU A 106 50.88 -25.63 -22.29
N ASN A 107 49.93 -25.47 -23.23
CA ASN A 107 49.82 -26.06 -24.59
C ASN A 107 49.51 -27.56 -24.71
N PRO A 108 48.52 -27.94 -25.55
CA PRO A 108 48.83 -28.58 -26.85
C PRO A 108 47.68 -28.46 -27.91
N PRO A 109 47.72 -29.17 -29.06
CA PRO A 109 48.64 -29.04 -30.20
C PRO A 109 47.89 -28.65 -31.50
N PHE A 110 48.56 -27.86 -32.36
CA PHE A 110 48.17 -27.41 -33.71
C PHE A 110 47.01 -26.41 -33.83
#